data_AF-A0A956LCB1-F1
#
_entry.id   AF-A0A956LCB1-F1
#
_cell.length_a   1.000
_cell.length_b   1.000
_cell.length_c   1.000
_cell.angle_alpha   90.00
_cell.angle_beta   90.00
_cell.angle_gamma   90.00
#
_symmetry.space_group_name_H-M   'P 1'
#
loop_
_entity.id
_entity.type
_entity.pdbx_description
1 polymer ?
#
loop_
_entity_poly.entity_id
_entity_poly.type
_entity_poly.pdbx_seq_one_letter_code
_entity_poly.pdbx_strand_id
1 'polypeptide(L)'
;MHRRARALLHVALVLCASALGCLEPTPGFGETLTDAETSTTSAPATDASSSATSSGVTSDATGATSSGATSSGATSSGATTASQPCDGACDPVLELCNEAAGECECRPDFERCGDTCVNLVNDHGHCGACDVGCANNQTCSAGECLGPQCDGGLQKCDKSCVEIDSDVLHCGECSNPCPATQTCVMGECVD
;
A
#
# COMPACT_ATOMS: atom_id res chain seq x y z
N MET A 1 7.12 -39.14 -11.01
CA MET A 1 8.00 -39.82 -10.04
C MET A 1 8.98 -38.89 -9.27
N HIS A 2 9.03 -37.56 -9.51
CA HIS A 2 10.01 -36.66 -8.84
C HIS A 2 9.52 -35.87 -7.61
N ARG A 3 8.21 -35.81 -7.32
CA ARG A 3 7.71 -35.05 -6.15
C ARG A 3 7.94 -35.75 -4.79
N ARG A 4 8.16 -37.08 -4.78
CA ARG A 4 8.45 -37.84 -3.55
C ARG A 4 9.93 -37.83 -3.13
N ALA A 5 10.84 -37.48 -4.04
CA ALA A 5 12.28 -37.40 -3.75
C ALA A 5 12.68 -36.12 -2.98
N ARG A 6 12.00 -34.99 -3.22
CA ARG A 6 12.28 -33.71 -2.52
C ARG A 6 11.82 -33.69 -1.06
N ALA A 7 10.77 -34.46 -0.72
CA ALA A 7 10.24 -34.53 0.65
C ALA A 7 11.17 -35.31 1.60
N LEU A 8 11.85 -36.36 1.11
CA LEU A 8 12.79 -37.14 1.91
C LEU A 8 14.11 -36.40 2.18
N LEU A 9 14.52 -35.49 1.30
CA LEU A 9 15.75 -34.70 1.46
C LEU A 9 15.60 -33.57 2.51
N HIS A 10 14.41 -32.99 2.66
CA HIS A 10 14.16 -31.97 3.69
C HIS A 10 14.07 -32.57 5.11
N VAL A 11 13.48 -33.77 5.25
CA VAL A 11 13.39 -34.44 6.55
C VAL A 11 14.77 -34.87 7.08
N ALA A 12 15.71 -35.22 6.19
CA ALA A 12 17.08 -35.56 6.59
C ALA A 12 17.90 -34.35 7.11
N LEU A 13 17.60 -33.13 6.65
CA LEU A 13 18.34 -31.93 7.04
C LEU A 13 17.90 -31.38 8.42
N VAL A 14 16.62 -31.53 8.75
CA VAL A 14 16.06 -31.09 10.05
C VAL A 14 16.50 -31.99 11.22
N LEU A 15 16.75 -33.28 10.96
CA LEU A 15 17.22 -34.23 11.98
C LEU A 15 18.71 -34.02 12.39
N CYS A 16 19.51 -33.30 11.60
CA CYS A 16 20.93 -33.09 11.90
C CYS A 16 21.18 -31.94 12.89
N ALA A 17 20.21 -31.04 13.11
CA ALA A 17 20.35 -29.88 14.00
C ALA A 17 20.13 -30.19 15.49
N SER A 18 19.60 -31.37 15.83
CA SER A 18 19.16 -31.70 17.19
C SER A 18 20.08 -32.67 17.95
N ALA A 19 21.22 -33.10 17.38
CA ALA A 19 22.05 -34.18 17.95
C ALA A 19 23.48 -33.78 18.37
N LEU A 20 23.94 -32.55 18.16
CA LEU A 20 25.23 -32.10 18.70
C LEU A 20 25.02 -31.01 19.74
N GLY A 21 24.92 -31.46 21.00
CA GLY A 21 25.10 -30.60 22.15
C GLY A 21 26.51 -30.00 22.18
N CYS A 22 26.59 -28.70 22.46
CA CYS A 22 27.71 -28.13 23.18
C CYS A 22 27.12 -27.33 24.34
N LEU A 23 27.50 -27.79 25.52
CA LEU A 23 27.04 -27.40 26.83
C LEU A 23 28.22 -26.69 27.53
N GLU A 24 27.98 -25.45 27.99
CA GLU A 24 28.56 -24.77 29.17
C GLU A 24 30.04 -24.26 29.12
N PRO A 25 30.54 -23.43 30.10
CA PRO A 25 29.92 -22.50 31.09
C PRO A 25 30.65 -21.11 31.26
N THR A 26 30.04 -20.23 32.09
CA THR A 26 30.40 -18.90 32.70
C THR A 26 31.76 -18.83 33.47
N PRO A 27 32.29 -17.73 34.12
CA PRO A 27 31.68 -16.45 34.60
C PRO A 27 32.56 -15.14 34.66
N GLY A 28 31.93 -13.98 34.94
CA GLY A 28 32.33 -13.06 36.03
C GLY A 28 33.18 -11.79 35.79
N PHE A 29 32.83 -10.75 36.58
CA PHE A 29 33.48 -9.45 36.87
C PHE A 29 33.26 -8.34 35.82
N GLY A 30 32.58 -7.21 36.08
CA GLY A 30 32.22 -6.53 37.32
C GLY A 30 32.86 -5.14 37.27
N GLU A 31 32.07 -4.06 37.20
CA GLU A 31 32.39 -2.77 37.82
C GLU A 31 31.16 -1.85 37.81
N THR A 32 30.93 -1.28 39.00
CA THR A 32 29.83 -0.41 39.44
C THR A 32 30.27 1.05 39.40
N LEU A 33 29.47 2.00 38.89
CA LEU A 33 29.41 3.42 39.29
C LEU A 33 28.04 3.97 38.81
N THR A 34 27.05 4.28 39.67
CA THR A 34 26.71 5.63 40.21
C THR A 34 26.72 6.69 39.12
N ASP A 35 25.59 7.32 38.72
CA ASP A 35 24.81 8.34 39.43
C ASP A 35 23.35 8.36 38.87
N ALA A 36 22.25 8.39 39.64
CA ALA A 36 21.76 9.39 40.58
C ALA A 36 21.40 10.76 39.95
N GLU A 37 20.10 10.91 39.67
CA GLU A 37 19.28 12.13 39.73
C GLU A 37 19.64 13.33 38.82
N THR A 38 18.69 13.77 38.00
CA THR A 38 18.08 15.11 38.14
C THR A 38 16.81 15.20 37.28
N SER A 39 15.68 15.32 37.99
CA SER A 39 14.42 15.83 37.45
C SER A 39 14.62 17.26 36.94
N THR A 40 14.31 17.51 35.67
CA THR A 40 13.88 18.85 35.22
C THR A 40 12.68 18.72 34.29
N THR A 41 11.52 19.03 34.86
CA THR A 41 10.37 19.62 34.17
C THR A 41 10.82 20.81 33.32
N SER A 42 10.45 20.85 32.04
CA SER A 42 10.13 22.08 31.29
C SER A 42 9.59 21.77 29.88
N ALA A 43 8.27 21.93 29.76
CA ALA A 43 7.49 22.62 28.73
C ALA A 43 7.83 22.54 27.21
N PRO A 44 6.80 22.64 26.35
CA PRO A 44 6.92 22.58 24.88
C PRO A 44 7.54 23.84 24.28
N ALA A 45 8.43 23.65 23.30
CA ALA A 45 8.84 24.72 22.42
C ALA A 45 7.68 25.07 21.48
N THR A 46 7.10 26.24 21.72
CA THR A 46 6.32 27.00 20.75
C THR A 46 7.30 27.87 20.00
N ASP A 47 7.47 27.64 18.70
CA ASP A 47 8.05 28.64 17.81
C ASP A 47 7.03 28.99 16.73
N ALA A 48 6.55 30.23 16.86
CA ALA A 48 5.66 30.89 15.95
C ALA A 48 6.49 31.78 15.02
N SER A 49 6.12 31.74 13.73
CA SER A 49 6.28 32.80 12.73
C SER A 49 7.70 33.26 12.35
N SER A 50 8.04 33.03 11.08
CA SER A 50 8.64 34.07 10.26
C SER A 50 7.97 34.09 8.89
N SER A 51 7.09 35.08 8.76
CA SER A 51 6.51 35.57 7.53
C SER A 51 7.62 36.19 6.66
N ALA A 52 7.76 35.72 5.43
CA ALA A 52 8.40 36.49 4.37
C ALA A 52 7.42 36.59 3.19
N THR A 53 6.85 37.79 3.08
CA THR A 53 6.10 38.33 1.95
C THR A 53 6.95 38.39 0.68
N SER A 54 6.38 38.00 -0.46
CA SER A 54 6.58 38.55 -1.82
C SER A 54 5.64 37.79 -2.78
N SER A 55 4.47 38.34 -3.13
CA SER A 55 4.21 39.01 -4.42
C SER A 55 4.61 38.14 -5.62
N GLY A 56 3.74 37.64 -6.50
CA GLY A 56 2.38 37.98 -6.88
C GLY A 56 2.28 37.69 -8.38
N VAL A 57 1.33 36.86 -8.80
CA VAL A 57 0.81 36.89 -10.17
C VAL A 57 -0.70 36.82 -10.09
N THR A 58 -1.32 37.94 -10.42
CA THR A 58 -2.74 38.07 -10.74
C THR A 58 -2.95 37.51 -12.13
N SER A 59 -3.92 36.61 -12.31
CA SER A 59 -4.70 36.52 -13.54
C SER A 59 -6.03 35.86 -13.20
N ASP A 60 -6.96 36.76 -12.91
CA ASP A 60 -8.39 36.78 -13.20
C ASP A 60 -9.17 35.47 -13.40
N ALA A 61 -10.24 35.41 -12.61
CA ALA A 61 -11.35 34.51 -12.73
C ALA A 61 -12.22 34.79 -13.96
N THR A 62 -12.64 33.73 -14.63
CA THR A 62 -13.97 33.67 -15.24
C THR A 62 -14.62 32.37 -14.82
N GLY A 63 -15.77 32.48 -14.15
CA GLY A 63 -16.51 31.36 -13.61
C GLY A 63 -17.04 30.42 -14.67
N ALA A 64 -17.16 29.16 -14.28
CA ALA A 64 -18.11 28.23 -14.86
C ALA A 64 -18.61 27.30 -13.74
N THR A 65 -19.86 27.51 -13.35
CA THR A 65 -20.70 26.49 -12.75
C THR A 65 -20.90 25.38 -13.79
N SER A 66 -20.51 24.14 -13.51
CA SER A 66 -21.02 22.97 -14.23
C SER A 66 -20.83 21.69 -13.42
N SER A 67 -21.93 21.23 -12.84
CA SER A 67 -22.20 19.83 -12.59
C SER A 67 -22.24 19.09 -13.94
N GLY A 68 -21.72 17.86 -13.99
CA GLY A 68 -21.94 16.95 -15.13
C GLY A 68 -20.66 16.31 -15.63
N ALA A 69 -20.50 15.02 -15.32
CA ALA A 69 -19.54 14.14 -15.95
C ALA A 69 -19.86 13.97 -17.44
N THR A 70 -18.86 14.23 -18.28
CA THR A 70 -18.62 13.47 -19.52
C THR A 70 -17.11 13.56 -19.78
N SER A 71 -16.38 12.52 -19.40
CA SER A 71 -14.98 12.32 -19.78
C SER A 71 -14.91 12.08 -21.29
N SER A 72 -14.69 13.15 -22.06
CA SER A 72 -14.31 13.11 -23.48
C SER A 72 -13.81 14.49 -23.86
N GLY A 73 -12.52 14.74 -23.65
CA GLY A 73 -11.92 16.06 -23.87
C GLY A 73 -10.41 15.99 -23.82
N ALA A 74 -9.82 15.26 -24.77
CA ALA A 74 -8.39 15.33 -25.04
C ALA A 74 -8.00 16.79 -25.37
N THR A 75 -7.13 17.37 -24.56
CA THR A 75 -6.29 18.50 -24.99
C THR A 75 -4.88 17.97 -25.19
N SER A 76 -4.73 17.22 -26.27
CA SER A 76 -3.43 16.85 -26.81
C SER A 76 -2.68 18.13 -27.20
N SER A 77 -1.50 18.35 -26.62
CA SER A 77 -0.56 19.32 -27.14
C SER A 77 0.86 18.79 -27.04
N GLY A 78 1.22 18.03 -28.09
CA GLY A 78 2.60 17.97 -28.57
C GLY A 78 3.39 16.72 -28.22
N ALA A 79 3.22 15.65 -29.00
CA ALA A 79 4.29 14.68 -29.22
C ALA A 79 4.15 14.01 -30.60
N THR A 80 4.84 14.56 -31.61
CA THR A 80 5.15 13.82 -32.84
C THR A 80 6.31 12.87 -32.54
N THR A 81 6.06 11.75 -31.89
CA THR A 81 6.90 10.54 -31.87
C THR A 81 5.99 9.40 -31.44
N ALA A 82 5.75 8.46 -32.35
CA ALA A 82 5.02 7.19 -32.21
C ALA A 82 4.12 7.10 -30.96
N SER A 83 2.82 7.33 -31.16
CA SER A 83 1.77 7.10 -30.16
C SER A 83 2.02 5.79 -29.42
N GLN A 84 2.51 5.88 -28.18
CA GLN A 84 2.65 4.70 -27.36
C GLN A 84 1.22 4.26 -27.00
N PRO A 85 0.90 2.96 -27.12
CA PRO A 85 -0.47 2.45 -27.11
C PRO A 85 -1.37 2.98 -25.98
N CYS A 86 -0.80 3.35 -24.84
CA CYS A 86 -1.55 3.90 -23.71
C CYS A 86 -1.04 5.24 -23.16
N ASP A 87 -0.47 6.14 -23.98
CA ASP A 87 0.11 7.47 -23.66
C ASP A 87 -0.46 8.21 -22.42
N GLY A 88 -0.11 7.75 -21.21
CA GLY A 88 -0.67 8.22 -19.93
C GLY A 88 -2.18 8.07 -19.74
N ALA A 89 -2.85 7.24 -20.55
CA ALA A 89 -4.30 7.05 -20.49
C ALA A 89 -4.75 6.15 -19.34
N CYS A 90 -3.87 5.24 -18.89
CA CYS A 90 -4.17 4.31 -17.82
C CYS A 90 -3.91 4.93 -16.45
N ASP A 91 -4.68 4.49 -15.46
CA ASP A 91 -4.42 4.83 -14.06
C ASP A 91 -3.02 4.32 -13.62
N PRO A 92 -2.11 5.20 -13.17
CA PRO A 92 -0.72 4.83 -12.86
C PRO A 92 -0.58 3.99 -11.57
N VAL A 93 -1.68 3.74 -10.86
CA VAL A 93 -1.74 2.94 -9.64
C VAL A 93 -2.63 1.71 -9.83
N LEU A 94 -3.66 1.73 -10.65
CA LEU A 94 -4.65 0.64 -10.71
C LEU A 94 -4.59 -0.14 -12.02
N GLU A 95 -3.94 0.40 -13.04
CA GLU A 95 -3.91 -0.15 -14.38
C GLU A 95 -2.49 -0.33 -14.91
N LEU A 96 -2.33 -1.33 -15.78
CA LEU A 96 -1.10 -1.60 -16.51
C LEU A 96 -1.39 -1.49 -18.01
N CYS A 97 -0.53 -0.80 -18.75
CA CYS A 97 -0.67 -0.73 -20.20
C CYS A 97 -0.29 -2.07 -20.84
N ASN A 98 -1.23 -2.68 -21.56
CA ASN A 98 -0.92 -3.78 -22.44
C ASN A 98 -0.44 -3.23 -23.78
N GLU A 99 0.88 -3.15 -23.97
CA GLU A 99 1.50 -2.59 -25.18
C GLU A 99 1.10 -3.34 -26.47
N ALA A 100 0.73 -4.62 -26.38
CA ALA A 100 0.32 -5.41 -27.55
C ALA A 100 -1.12 -5.11 -27.98
N ALA A 101 -2.00 -4.76 -27.03
CA ALA A 101 -3.41 -4.49 -27.27
C ALA A 101 -3.72 -2.98 -27.37
N GLY A 102 -2.89 -2.12 -26.77
CA GLY A 102 -3.19 -0.71 -26.59
C GLY A 102 -4.37 -0.45 -25.68
N GLU A 103 -4.54 -1.29 -24.66
CA GLU A 103 -5.64 -1.25 -23.70
C GLU A 103 -5.09 -1.19 -22.28
N CYS A 104 -5.80 -0.51 -21.39
CA CYS A 104 -5.53 -0.51 -19.96
C CYS A 104 -6.13 -1.77 -19.33
N GLU A 105 -5.27 -2.61 -18.76
CA GLU A 105 -5.70 -3.80 -18.01
C GLU A 105 -5.59 -3.50 -16.51
N CYS A 106 -6.54 -4.02 -15.72
CA CYS A 106 -6.42 -3.93 -14.27
C CYS A 106 -5.15 -4.65 -13.82
N ARG A 107 -4.47 -4.06 -12.84
CA ARG A 107 -3.36 -4.74 -12.17
C ARG A 107 -3.84 -6.07 -11.57
N PRO A 108 -2.91 -7.03 -11.34
CA PRO A 108 -3.23 -8.21 -10.54
C PRO A 108 -3.92 -7.83 -9.22
N ASP A 109 -4.86 -8.67 -8.79
CA ASP A 109 -5.68 -8.48 -7.58
C ASP A 109 -6.75 -7.38 -7.66
N PHE A 110 -6.91 -6.74 -8.82
CA PHE A 110 -8.01 -5.83 -9.13
C PHE A 110 -8.98 -6.44 -10.15
N GLU A 111 -10.26 -6.14 -9.98
CA GLU A 111 -11.32 -6.53 -10.90
C GLU A 111 -11.84 -5.32 -11.67
N ARG A 112 -12.21 -5.52 -12.94
CA ARG A 112 -12.79 -4.46 -13.76
C ARG A 112 -14.27 -4.29 -13.44
N CYS A 113 -14.59 -3.22 -12.72
CA CYS A 113 -15.94 -2.81 -12.39
C CYS A 113 -16.34 -1.58 -13.22
N GLY A 114 -16.95 -1.85 -14.38
CA GLY A 114 -17.21 -0.82 -15.39
C GLY A 114 -15.91 -0.30 -15.99
N ASP A 115 -15.70 1.01 -15.89
CA ASP A 115 -14.51 1.69 -16.42
C ASP A 115 -13.36 1.77 -15.40
N THR A 116 -13.57 1.29 -14.16
CA THR A 116 -12.58 1.39 -13.06
C THR A 116 -12.12 0.03 -12.58
N CYS A 117 -10.85 -0.06 -12.20
CA CYS A 117 -10.29 -1.23 -11.53
C CYS A 117 -10.41 -1.07 -10.01
N VAL A 118 -10.98 -2.06 -9.34
CA VAL A 118 -11.25 -2.01 -7.90
C VAL A 118 -10.73 -3.26 -7.20
N ASN A 119 -10.31 -3.10 -5.94
CA ASN A 119 -9.86 -4.23 -5.14
C ASN A 119 -11.05 -4.82 -4.37
N LEU A 120 -11.60 -5.94 -4.86
CA LEU A 120 -12.76 -6.57 -4.22
C LEU A 120 -12.48 -7.14 -2.82
N VAL A 121 -11.21 -7.24 -2.41
CA VAL A 121 -10.79 -7.86 -1.15
C VAL A 121 -10.92 -6.88 0.02
N ASN A 122 -10.68 -5.59 -0.22
CA ASN A 122 -10.67 -4.58 0.83
C ASN A 122 -11.31 -3.24 0.45
N ASP A 123 -11.82 -3.05 -0.77
CA ASP A 123 -12.60 -1.87 -1.09
C ASP A 123 -13.97 -1.91 -0.40
N HIS A 124 -14.26 -0.90 0.43
CA HIS A 124 -15.52 -0.82 1.18
C HIS A 124 -16.76 -0.71 0.29
N GLY A 125 -16.64 -0.12 -0.89
CA GLY A 125 -17.71 0.09 -1.86
C GLY A 125 -17.94 -1.10 -2.80
N HIS A 126 -16.95 -1.99 -2.94
CA HIS A 126 -16.94 -3.11 -3.89
C HIS A 126 -16.53 -4.45 -3.23
N CYS A 127 -16.86 -4.63 -1.95
CA CYS A 127 -16.43 -5.77 -1.14
C CYS A 127 -17.05 -7.10 -1.62
N GLY A 128 -16.22 -7.94 -2.23
CA GLY A 128 -16.59 -9.24 -2.77
C GLY A 128 -17.20 -9.21 -4.18
N ALA A 129 -17.74 -8.08 -4.63
CA ALA A 129 -18.21 -7.85 -6.00
C ALA A 129 -18.39 -6.34 -6.27
N CYS A 130 -18.38 -5.95 -7.55
CA CYS A 130 -18.44 -4.56 -8.01
C CYS A 130 -19.53 -3.72 -7.32
N ASP A 131 -20.78 -4.18 -7.32
CA ASP A 131 -21.89 -3.38 -6.79
C ASP A 131 -22.24 -3.71 -5.34
N VAL A 132 -21.28 -4.26 -4.57
CA VAL A 132 -21.49 -4.73 -3.20
C VAL A 132 -20.69 -3.88 -2.22
N GLY A 133 -21.33 -2.87 -1.65
CA GLY A 133 -20.76 -2.07 -0.57
C GLY A 133 -21.13 -2.58 0.81
N CYS A 134 -20.22 -2.44 1.77
CA CYS A 134 -20.50 -2.75 3.17
C CYS A 134 -21.29 -1.64 3.87
N ALA A 135 -22.03 -1.99 4.94
CA ALA A 135 -22.71 -0.97 5.75
C ALA A 135 -21.71 -0.02 6.44
N ASN A 136 -22.18 1.14 6.91
CA ASN A 136 -21.33 2.16 7.54
C ASN A 136 -20.60 1.68 8.80
N ASN A 137 -21.14 0.70 9.52
CA ASN A 137 -20.55 0.12 10.72
C ASN A 137 -19.76 -1.17 10.43
N GLN A 138 -19.44 -1.42 9.16
CA GLN A 138 -18.73 -2.60 8.69
C GLN A 138 -17.45 -2.19 7.97
N THR A 139 -16.51 -3.13 7.95
CA THR A 139 -15.23 -2.99 7.27
C THR A 139 -15.13 -4.09 6.22
N CYS A 140 -14.58 -3.79 5.04
CA CYS A 140 -14.31 -4.84 4.06
C CYS A 140 -13.03 -5.57 4.44
N SER A 141 -13.10 -6.90 4.53
CA SER A 141 -11.97 -7.76 4.87
C SER A 141 -12.10 -9.07 4.10
N ALA A 142 -11.07 -9.43 3.34
CA ALA A 142 -11.04 -10.65 2.55
C ALA A 142 -12.24 -10.82 1.59
N GLY A 143 -12.82 -9.72 1.10
CA GLY A 143 -14.02 -9.72 0.24
C GLY A 143 -15.33 -9.93 0.98
N GLU A 144 -15.33 -9.82 2.31
CA GLU A 144 -16.52 -9.94 3.14
C GLU A 144 -16.72 -8.70 4.02
N CYS A 145 -17.98 -8.29 4.18
CA CYS A 145 -18.35 -7.21 5.07
C CYS A 145 -18.42 -7.69 6.52
N LEU A 146 -17.36 -7.43 7.27
CA LEU A 146 -17.24 -7.83 8.68
C LEU A 146 -17.57 -6.68 9.62
N GLY A 147 -17.47 -6.91 10.93
CA GLY A 147 -17.66 -5.87 11.94
C GLY A 147 -16.66 -4.70 11.80
N PRO A 148 -16.75 -3.68 12.66
CA PRO A 148 -15.93 -2.47 12.55
C PRO A 148 -14.46 -2.67 12.92
N GLN A 149 -14.05 -3.88 13.31
CA GLN A 149 -12.70 -4.23 13.72
C GLN A 149 -12.10 -5.18 12.70
N CYS A 150 -10.78 -5.10 12.52
CA CYS A 150 -10.02 -6.01 11.68
C CYS A 150 -9.53 -7.18 12.52
N ASP A 151 -9.68 -8.38 11.97
CA ASP A 151 -9.19 -9.62 12.57
C ASP A 151 -7.86 -10.05 11.92
N GLY A 152 -7.20 -11.06 12.47
CA GLY A 152 -6.08 -11.73 11.78
C GLY A 152 -4.76 -10.96 11.70
N GLY A 153 -4.63 -9.79 12.34
CA GLY A 153 -3.42 -8.96 12.26
C GLY A 153 -3.47 -7.91 11.14
N LEU A 154 -4.57 -7.84 10.39
CA LEU A 154 -4.83 -6.81 9.40
C LEU A 154 -4.82 -5.42 10.03
N GLN A 155 -4.23 -4.46 9.32
CA GLN A 155 -4.29 -3.06 9.69
C GLN A 155 -5.63 -2.47 9.26
N LYS A 156 -6.26 -1.72 10.16
CA LYS A 156 -7.45 -0.95 9.83
C LYS A 156 -7.07 0.34 9.10
N CYS A 157 -7.49 0.46 7.85
CA CYS A 157 -7.40 1.67 7.03
C CYS A 157 -8.82 2.15 6.72
N ASP A 158 -9.32 3.08 7.54
CA ASP A 158 -10.69 3.58 7.50
C ASP A 158 -11.76 2.48 7.59
N LYS A 159 -12.35 2.12 6.43
CA LYS A 159 -13.40 1.10 6.29
C LYS A 159 -12.90 -0.16 5.56
N SER A 160 -11.59 -0.34 5.53
CA SER A 160 -10.89 -1.45 4.92
C SER A 160 -9.94 -2.12 5.92
N CYS A 161 -9.90 -3.44 5.91
CA CYS A 161 -8.88 -4.23 6.59
C CYS A 161 -7.87 -4.70 5.57
N VAL A 162 -6.62 -4.30 5.74
CA VAL A 162 -5.57 -4.50 4.73
C VAL A 162 -4.31 -5.09 5.34
N GLU A 163 -3.64 -5.95 4.58
CA GLU A 163 -2.30 -6.47 4.92
C GLU A 163 -1.25 -5.49 4.39
N ILE A 164 -0.81 -4.53 5.20
CA ILE A 164 0.15 -3.50 4.75
C ILE A 164 1.49 -4.05 4.27
N ASP A 165 1.82 -5.30 4.61
CA ASP A 165 3.04 -5.96 4.15
C ASP A 165 2.99 -6.46 2.71
N SER A 166 1.79 -6.53 2.11
CA SER A 166 1.58 -7.12 0.77
C SER A 166 0.54 -6.41 -0.10
N ASP A 167 -0.28 -5.54 0.49
CA ASP A 167 -1.29 -4.78 -0.24
C ASP A 167 -0.64 -3.62 -1.01
N VAL A 168 -0.86 -3.61 -2.32
CA VAL A 168 -0.20 -2.66 -3.21
C VAL A 168 -0.79 -1.25 -3.15
N LEU A 169 -1.95 -1.04 -2.53
CA LEU A 169 -2.53 0.29 -2.27
C LEU A 169 -2.20 0.83 -0.88
N HIS A 170 -1.72 -0.04 0.01
CA HIS A 170 -1.47 0.27 1.43
C HIS A 170 -0.11 -0.26 1.88
N CYS A 171 0.92 -0.12 1.06
CA CYS A 171 2.20 -0.77 1.29
C CYS A 171 2.97 -0.08 2.43
N GLY A 172 3.24 -0.79 3.52
CA GLY A 172 3.92 -0.26 4.72
C GLY A 172 3.04 0.63 5.60
N GLU A 173 2.06 1.33 5.03
CA GLU A 173 1.07 2.13 5.75
C GLU A 173 -0.22 2.34 4.95
N CYS A 174 -1.28 2.80 5.62
CA CYS A 174 -2.55 3.10 4.96
C CYS A 174 -2.41 4.18 3.89
N SER A 175 -3.04 3.98 2.73
CA SER A 175 -3.02 4.94 1.60
C SER A 175 -1.62 5.23 1.05
N ASN A 176 -0.73 4.24 1.10
CA ASN A 176 0.59 4.30 0.45
C ASN A 176 0.66 3.34 -0.75
N PRO A 177 0.07 3.71 -1.90
CA PRO A 177 0.06 2.87 -3.08
C PRO A 177 1.44 2.79 -3.73
N CYS A 178 1.83 1.57 -4.12
CA CYS A 178 2.97 1.37 -5.00
C CYS A 178 2.61 1.76 -6.45
N PRO A 179 3.57 2.32 -7.21
CA PRO A 179 3.44 2.55 -8.66
C PRO A 179 2.97 1.29 -9.40
N ALA A 180 2.27 1.44 -10.54
CA ALA A 180 1.62 0.35 -11.26
C ALA A 180 2.54 -0.86 -11.56
N THR A 181 3.83 -0.63 -11.78
CA THR A 181 4.82 -1.67 -12.10
C THR A 181 5.41 -2.36 -10.87
N GLN A 182 5.20 -1.80 -9.68
CA GLN A 182 5.80 -2.30 -8.45
C GLN A 182 4.83 -3.23 -7.70
N THR A 183 5.38 -4.07 -6.85
CA THR A 183 4.64 -4.94 -5.93
C THR A 183 4.98 -4.57 -4.50
N CYS A 184 4.06 -4.82 -3.57
CA CYS A 184 4.34 -4.62 -2.16
C CYS A 184 4.93 -5.90 -1.57
N VAL A 185 6.15 -5.82 -1.04
CA VAL A 185 6.82 -6.94 -0.39
C VAL A 185 7.37 -6.47 0.95
N MET A 186 6.86 -7.07 2.03
CA MET A 186 7.26 -6.74 3.40
C MET A 186 7.10 -5.24 3.73
N GLY A 187 6.07 -4.60 3.18
CA GLY A 187 5.78 -3.19 3.41
C GLY A 187 6.62 -2.21 2.60
N GLU A 188 7.37 -2.69 1.61
CA GLU A 188 8.16 -1.87 0.70
C GLU A 188 7.75 -2.12 -0.75
N CYS A 189 7.68 -1.05 -1.55
CA CYS A 189 7.41 -1.15 -2.97
C CYS A 189 8.67 -1.56 -3.73
N VAL A 190 8.58 -2.65 -4.50
CA VAL A 190 9.70 -3.23 -5.26
C VAL A 190 9.30 -3.48 -6.71
N ASP A 191 10.24 -3.31 -7.64
CA ASP A 191 10.04 -3.56 -9.09
C ASP A 191 10.12 -5.05 -9.48
#